data_AF-A0A9X3EVC9-F1
#
_entry.id   AF-A0A9X3EVC9-F1
#
_cell.length_a   1.000
_cell.length_b   1.000
_cell.length_c   1.000
_cell.angle_alpha   90.00
_cell.angle_beta   90.00
_cell.angle_gamma   90.00
#
_symmetry.space_group_name_H-M   'P 1'
#
loop_
_entity.id
_entity.type
_entity.pdbx_description
1 polymer ?
#
loop_
_entity_poly.entity_id
_entity_poly.type
_entity_poly.pdbx_seq_one_letter_code
_entity_poly.pdbx_strand_id
1 'polypeptide(L)'
;MGIIAFYEGNNGTQNLIQTVEDTPGQDFRPVQNDEIRSLKLYGVRAGAEIRLYDDPNGATTDDFCIIQVKQVVPEYTVNTLERSYEDDTVMVAFIRNNGLDGKVSRIRIN
;
A
#
# COMPACT_ATOMS: atom_id res chain seq x y z
N MET A 1 -11.31 0.21 -14.33
CA MET A 1 -10.26 0.83 -13.52
C MET A 1 -10.29 0.14 -12.16
N GLY A 2 -9.16 -0.30 -11.64
CA GLY A 2 -9.10 -0.83 -10.28
C GLY A 2 -9.15 0.29 -9.24
N ILE A 3 -9.51 -0.03 -7.99
CA ILE A 3 -9.50 0.90 -6.86
C ILE A 3 -8.58 0.34 -5.76
N ILE A 4 -7.77 1.22 -5.18
CA ILE A 4 -6.95 0.95 -4.00
C ILE A 4 -7.56 1.74 -2.84
N ALA A 5 -7.99 1.05 -1.79
CA ALA A 5 -8.59 1.65 -0.60
C ALA A 5 -7.64 1.49 0.59
N PHE A 6 -7.23 2.61 1.19
CA PHE A 6 -6.27 2.64 2.31
C PHE A 6 -6.98 2.78 3.64
N TYR A 7 -6.57 2.00 4.64
CA TYR A 7 -7.24 1.90 5.94
C TYR A 7 -6.29 2.21 7.10
N GLU A 8 -6.85 2.84 8.14
CA GLU A 8 -6.17 3.15 9.40
C GLU A 8 -5.84 1.91 10.21
N GLY A 9 -6.72 0.90 10.17
CA GLY A 9 -6.56 -0.34 10.92
C GLY A 9 -5.92 -1.43 10.08
N ASN A 10 -5.32 -2.42 10.75
CA ASN A 10 -4.90 -3.65 10.11
C ASN A 10 -6.09 -4.48 9.61
N ASN A 11 -5.86 -5.34 8.60
CA ASN A 11 -6.87 -6.22 7.98
C ASN A 11 -8.03 -5.47 7.28
N GLY A 12 -7.80 -4.26 6.79
CA GLY A 12 -8.82 -3.44 6.15
C GLY A 12 -9.92 -2.99 7.11
N THR A 13 -9.56 -2.60 8.33
CA THR A 13 -10.48 -2.20 9.40
C THR A 13 -10.32 -0.73 9.80
N GLN A 14 -11.14 -0.25 10.74
CA GLN A 14 -11.20 1.16 11.18
C GLN A 14 -11.56 2.11 10.04
N ASN A 15 -11.06 3.35 10.08
CA ASN A 15 -11.43 4.37 9.11
C ASN A 15 -10.80 4.09 7.74
N LEU A 16 -11.62 4.26 6.70
CA LEU A 16 -11.13 4.41 5.34
C LEU A 16 -10.49 5.80 5.21
N ILE A 17 -9.19 5.85 4.94
CA ILE A 17 -8.43 7.10 4.82
C ILE A 17 -8.70 7.75 3.47
N GLN A 18 -8.53 7.00 2.38
CA GLN A 18 -8.77 7.46 1.01
C GLN A 18 -8.91 6.28 0.06
N THR A 19 -9.53 6.54 -1.10
CA THR A 19 -9.51 5.64 -2.25
C THR A 19 -8.78 6.32 -3.40
N VAL A 20 -8.04 5.52 -4.17
CA VAL A 20 -7.28 5.99 -5.33
C VAL A 20 -7.53 5.03 -6.48
N GLU A 21 -7.69 5.56 -7.69
CA GLU A 21 -7.78 4.75 -8.89
C GLU A 21 -6.42 4.14 -9.22
N ASP A 22 -6.40 2.91 -9.71
CA ASP A 22 -5.18 2.27 -10.21
C ASP A 22 -4.76 2.89 -11.56
N THR A 23 -4.04 4.00 -11.47
CA THR A 23 -3.43 4.71 -12.60
C THR A 23 -1.92 4.75 -12.43
N PRO A 24 -1.12 4.28 -13.42
CA PRO A 24 0.34 4.34 -13.38
C PRO A 24 0.88 5.77 -13.32
N GLY A 25 1.99 5.97 -12.62
CA GLY A 25 2.72 7.24 -12.54
C GLY A 25 2.21 8.20 -11.46
N GLN A 26 1.32 7.74 -10.57
CA GLN A 26 0.87 8.56 -9.43
C GLN A 26 1.95 8.63 -8.36
N ASP A 27 2.13 9.82 -7.80
CA ASP A 27 3.07 10.11 -6.71
C ASP A 27 2.47 11.20 -5.82
N PHE A 28 2.08 10.84 -4.60
CA PHE A 28 1.31 11.72 -3.73
C PHE A 28 1.54 11.43 -2.25
N ARG A 29 1.09 12.35 -1.40
CA ARG A 29 1.01 12.16 0.05
C ARG A 29 -0.40 11.72 0.43
N PRO A 30 -0.56 10.85 1.43
CA PRO A 30 -1.89 10.48 1.90
C PRO A 30 -2.63 11.69 2.46
N VAL A 31 -3.97 11.70 2.34
CA VAL A 31 -4.81 12.78 2.90
C VAL A 31 -4.70 12.91 4.41
N GLN A 32 -4.37 11.81 5.10
CA GLN A 32 -4.02 11.78 6.52
C GLN A 32 -2.64 11.12 6.64
N ASN A 33 -1.65 11.89 7.10
CA ASN A 33 -0.29 11.41 7.30
C ASN A 33 -0.24 10.46 8.49
N ASP A 34 0.59 9.42 8.42
CA ASP A 34 0.88 8.52 9.54
C ASP A 34 -0.34 7.71 10.07
N GLU A 35 -1.34 7.48 9.24
CA GLU A 35 -2.52 6.69 9.65
C GLU A 35 -2.59 5.31 8.98
N ILE A 36 -2.07 5.15 7.76
CA ILE A 36 -2.30 3.95 6.94
C ILE A 36 -1.55 2.73 7.51
N ARG A 37 -2.27 1.62 7.69
CA ARG A 37 -1.73 0.31 8.13
C ARG A 37 -2.07 -0.85 7.21
N SER A 38 -3.13 -0.73 6.43
CA SER A 38 -3.53 -1.78 5.50
C SER A 38 -4.21 -1.21 4.27
N LEU A 39 -4.42 -2.05 3.26
CA LEU A 39 -5.18 -1.66 2.09
C LEU A 39 -6.00 -2.81 1.51
N LYS A 40 -7.02 -2.44 0.73
CA LYS A 40 -7.80 -3.34 -0.10
C LYS A 40 -7.62 -2.98 -1.58
N LEU A 41 -7.47 -4.01 -2.40
CA LEU A 41 -7.32 -3.93 -3.84
C LEU A 41 -8.62 -4.43 -4.47
N TYR A 42 -9.28 -3.59 -5.26
CA TYR A 42 -10.51 -3.94 -5.97
C TYR A 42 -10.26 -3.90 -7.48
N GLY A 43 -10.08 -5.07 -8.11
CA GLY A 43 -9.83 -5.16 -9.55
C GLY A 43 -8.59 -4.40 -10.03
N VAL A 44 -7.57 -4.26 -9.17
CA VAL A 44 -6.29 -3.62 -9.49
C VAL A 44 -5.54 -4.47 -10.52
N ARG A 45 -4.92 -3.82 -11.51
CA ARG A 45 -4.29 -4.50 -12.65
C ARG A 45 -3.11 -5.37 -12.21
N ALA A 46 -2.98 -6.52 -12.86
CA ALA A 46 -1.78 -7.33 -12.76
C ALA A 46 -0.57 -6.52 -13.27
N GLY A 47 0.54 -6.61 -12.55
CA GLY A 47 1.74 -5.82 -12.78
C GLY A 47 1.76 -4.46 -12.09
N ALA A 48 0.67 -4.02 -11.45
CA ALA A 48 0.71 -2.80 -10.63
C ALA A 48 1.73 -2.94 -9.49
N GLU A 49 2.48 -1.87 -9.28
CA GLU A 49 3.41 -1.74 -8.17
C GLU A 49 2.98 -0.57 -7.30
N ILE A 50 2.64 -0.85 -6.04
CA ILE A 50 2.24 0.14 -5.04
C ILE A 50 3.38 0.24 -4.03
N ARG A 51 3.99 1.42 -3.93
CA ARG A 51 5.05 1.68 -2.94
C ARG A 51 4.54 2.65 -1.89
N LEU A 52 4.73 2.29 -0.62
CA LEU A 52 4.38 3.11 0.53
C LEU A 52 5.63 3.38 1.35
N TYR A 53 5.87 4.63 1.71
CA TYR A 53 7.09 5.08 2.37
C TYR A 53 6.76 5.79 3.68
N ASP A 54 7.56 5.55 4.72
CA ASP A 54 7.58 6.37 5.94
C ASP A 54 8.10 7.78 5.62
N ASP A 55 9.22 7.87 4.90
CA ASP A 55 9.81 9.16 4.56
C ASP A 55 8.96 9.95 3.52
N PRO A 56 8.63 11.24 3.79
CA PRO A 56 7.78 12.06 2.91
C PRO A 56 8.45 12.44 1.58
N ASN A 57 9.76 12.22 1.45
CA ASN A 57 10.54 12.37 0.23
C ASN A 57 10.80 11.01 -0.45
N GLY A 58 10.23 9.91 0.06
CA GLY A 58 10.33 8.57 -0.53
C GLY A 58 11.74 7.98 -0.42
N ALA A 59 12.47 8.33 0.64
CA ALA A 59 13.77 7.74 0.93
C ALA A 59 13.62 6.23 1.19
N THR A 60 14.51 5.42 0.61
CA THR A 60 14.57 3.97 0.83
C THR A 60 15.54 3.59 1.96
N THR A 61 16.07 4.59 2.66
CA THR A 61 16.88 4.41 3.87
C THR A 61 16.02 4.30 5.13
N ASP A 62 14.72 4.59 5.02
CA ASP A 62 13.73 4.39 6.08
C ASP A 62 12.75 3.27 5.72
N ASP A 63 11.75 3.01 6.57
CA ASP A 63 10.76 1.98 6.33
C ASP A 63 9.97 2.21 5.02
N PHE A 64 9.85 1.17 4.20
CA PHE A 64 8.95 1.19 3.05
C PHE A 64 8.43 -0.21 2.71
N CYS A 65 7.29 -0.24 2.05
CA CYS A 65 6.63 -1.45 1.59
C CYS A 65 6.40 -1.36 0.07
N ILE A 66 6.71 -2.45 -0.63
CA ILE A 66 6.39 -2.64 -2.04
C ILE A 66 5.35 -3.75 -2.13
N ILE A 67 4.24 -3.46 -2.79
CA ILE A 67 3.18 -4.42 -3.11
C ILE A 67 3.14 -4.56 -4.62
N GLN A 68 3.43 -5.76 -5.12
CA GLN A 68 3.32 -6.10 -6.53
C GLN A 68 2.09 -6.99 -6.75
N VAL A 69 1.16 -6.54 -7.58
CA VAL A 69 -0.03 -7.31 -7.93
C VAL A 69 0.33 -8.31 -9.04
N LYS A 70 0.14 -9.60 -8.78
CA LYS A 70 0.48 -10.69 -9.73
C LYS A 70 -0.69 -11.08 -10.63
N GLN A 71 -1.92 -11.01 -10.10
CA GLN A 71 -3.14 -11.27 -10.86
C GLN A 71 -4.28 -10.37 -10.39
N VAL A 72 -5.22 -10.09 -11.30
CA VAL A 72 -6.41 -9.29 -11.03
C VAL A 72 -7.44 -10.15 -10.31
N VAL A 73 -7.92 -9.70 -9.16
CA VAL A 73 -9.02 -10.32 -8.42
C VAL A 73 -10.08 -9.29 -8.03
N PRO A 74 -11.34 -9.69 -7.75
CA PRO A 74 -12.40 -8.74 -7.40
C PRO A 74 -12.12 -7.95 -6.12
N GLU A 75 -11.55 -8.60 -5.10
CA GLU A 75 -11.13 -7.99 -3.84
C GLU A 75 -9.93 -8.77 -3.29
N TYR A 76 -8.93 -8.05 -2.79
CA TYR A 76 -7.81 -8.62 -2.03
C TYR A 76 -7.40 -7.67 -0.90
N THR A 77 -7.14 -8.20 0.29
CA THR A 77 -6.70 -7.40 1.45
C THR A 77 -5.22 -7.63 1.73
N VAL A 78 -4.43 -6.56 1.68
CA VAL A 78 -3.08 -6.54 2.25
C VAL A 78 -3.23 -6.20 3.73
N ASN A 79 -3.07 -7.18 4.60
CA ASN A 79 -3.50 -7.09 6.01
C ASN A 79 -2.64 -6.14 6.88
N THR A 80 -1.38 -5.96 6.53
CA THR A 80 -0.41 -5.10 7.24
C THR A 80 0.69 -4.71 6.27
N LEU A 81 1.33 -3.57 6.49
CA LEU A 81 2.50 -3.12 5.74
C LEU A 81 3.82 -3.56 6.38
N GLU A 82 3.79 -4.17 7.57
CA GLU A 82 4.97 -4.58 8.35
C GLU A 82 5.40 -6.03 8.16
N ARG A 83 4.89 -6.73 7.15
CA ARG A 83 5.24 -8.12 6.89
C ARG A 83 5.47 -8.40 5.41
N SER A 84 6.61 -9.01 5.11
CA SER A 84 6.87 -9.59 3.80
C SER A 84 6.19 -10.94 3.65
N TYR A 85 5.49 -11.14 2.53
CA TYR A 85 4.86 -12.40 2.17
C TYR A 85 4.58 -12.43 0.67
N GLU A 86 4.32 -13.63 0.15
CA GLU A 86 3.88 -13.80 -1.22
C GLU A 86 2.81 -14.88 -1.26
N ASP A 87 1.76 -14.64 -2.04
CA ASP A 87 0.76 -15.63 -2.41
C ASP A 87 0.45 -15.49 -3.91
N ASP A 88 -0.52 -16.23 -4.44
CA ASP A 88 -0.83 -16.19 -5.86
C ASP A 88 -1.28 -14.81 -6.36
N THR A 89 -1.80 -13.94 -5.48
CA THR A 89 -2.38 -12.63 -5.85
C THR A 89 -1.36 -11.51 -5.78
N VAL A 90 -0.54 -11.45 -4.73
CA VAL A 90 0.43 -10.37 -4.51
C VAL A 90 1.77 -10.89 -4.00
N MET A 91 2.80 -10.10 -4.25
CA MET A 91 4.05 -10.13 -3.48
C MET A 91 4.12 -8.84 -2.66
N VAL A 92 4.32 -8.98 -1.34
CA VAL A 92 4.52 -7.87 -0.41
C VAL A 92 5.94 -7.96 0.13
N ALA A 93 6.71 -6.90 -0.06
CA ALA A 93 8.07 -6.77 0.46
C ALA A 93 8.14 -5.56 1.39
N PHE A 94 8.29 -5.82 2.69
CA PHE A 94 8.54 -4.82 3.71
C PHE A 94 10.04 -4.73 4.01
N ILE A 95 10.60 -3.53 3.92
CA ILE A 95 11.98 -3.22 4.27
C ILE A 95 11.95 -2.42 5.57
N ARG A 96 12.49 -3.00 6.64
CA ARG A 96 12.36 -2.50 8.00
C ARG A 96 13.55 -1.66 8.45
N ASN A 97 13.23 -0.55 9.12
CA ASN A 97 14.12 0.23 9.98
C ASN A 97 13.54 0.32 11.41
N ASN A 98 12.35 0.90 11.57
CA ASN A 98 11.67 1.17 12.84
C ASN A 98 10.14 0.90 12.83
N GLY A 99 9.56 0.44 11.71
CA GLY A 99 8.14 0.10 11.54
C GLY A 99 7.40 1.03 10.58
N LEU A 100 6.35 0.56 9.92
CA LEU A 100 5.64 1.30 8.86
C LEU A 100 4.13 1.45 9.09
N ASP A 101 3.51 0.55 9.84
CA ASP A 101 2.08 0.62 10.12
C ASP A 101 1.77 1.91 10.90
N GLY A 102 1.03 2.82 10.28
CA GLY A 102 0.71 4.12 10.87
C GLY A 102 1.86 5.13 10.77
N LYS A 103 2.66 5.05 9.70
CA LYS A 103 3.73 6.03 9.40
C LYS A 103 3.84 6.40 7.93
N VAL A 104 2.92 5.91 7.09
CA VAL A 104 2.99 6.19 5.65
C VAL A 104 2.84 7.70 5.41
N SER A 105 3.86 8.31 4.82
CA SER A 105 3.86 9.72 4.42
C SER A 105 3.95 9.95 2.91
N ARG A 106 4.22 8.91 2.11
CA ARG A 106 4.23 9.00 0.63
C ARG A 106 3.81 7.70 -0.02
N ILE A 107 3.08 7.81 -1.14
CA ILE A 107 2.57 6.68 -1.92
C ILE A 107 2.93 6.87 -3.39
N ARG A 108 3.37 5.80 -4.06
CA ARG A 108 3.55 5.74 -5.52
C ARG A 108 2.82 4.55 -6.10
N ILE A 109 2.22 4.74 -7.28
CA ILE A 109 1.53 3.68 -8.04
C ILE A 109 2.13 3.65 -9.45
N ASN A 110 2.77 2.54 -9.82
CA ASN A 110 3.39 2.31 -11.14
C ASN A 110 2.73 1.15 -11.88
#